data_AF-A0A229FWS1-F1
#
_entry.id   AF-A0A229FWS1-F1
#
_cell.length_a   1.000
_cell.length_b   1.000
_cell.length_c   1.000
_cell.angle_alpha   90.00
_cell.angle_beta   90.00
_cell.angle_gamma   90.00
#
_symmetry.space_group_name_H-M   'P 1'
#
loop_
_entity.id
_entity.type
_entity.pdbx_description
1 polymer ?
#
loop_
_entity_poly.entity_id
_entity_poly.type
_entity_poly.pdbx_seq_one_letter_code
_entity_poly.pdbx_strand_id
1 'polypeptide(L)'
;MSEQVQNKGGESTGWSPYLAGALVGLLAIISVYLTTTLMGKSNYLGASTTFVRAAGLLFQSVDPAHVAENAYYVKEKVKVDWQFMMIIGIFFGALISSLMDKSFKLEAVPPTWEKRFGSSIAKRAIFSFLGGIVAMIGARMADGCPSGHGLSGMMQLSMSSFIALAFFFGVGALVANMMYRKGQ
;
A
#
# COMPACT_ATOMS: atom_id res chain seq x y z
N MET A 1 12.88 -36.22 29.00
CA MET A 1 14.26 -35.72 28.88
C MET A 1 14.40 -35.18 27.47
N SER A 2 14.18 -33.90 27.15
CA SER A 2 14.15 -32.62 27.87
C SER A 2 13.40 -31.65 26.93
N GLU A 3 12.24 -31.10 27.28
CA GLU A 3 12.05 -29.86 28.05
C GLU A 3 12.96 -28.67 27.65
N GLN A 4 12.28 -27.57 27.33
CA GLN A 4 12.72 -26.17 27.35
C GLN A 4 13.68 -25.65 26.26
N VAL A 5 13.11 -25.02 25.22
CA VAL A 5 13.43 -23.60 24.96
C VAL A 5 12.13 -22.85 24.70
N GLN A 6 11.51 -22.47 25.81
CA GLN A 6 10.61 -21.33 25.89
C GLN A 6 11.44 -20.08 25.61
N ASN A 7 11.08 -19.29 24.59
CA ASN A 7 11.39 -17.86 24.60
C ASN A 7 10.08 -17.08 24.41
N LYS A 8 9.56 -16.62 25.56
CA LYS A 8 8.42 -15.70 25.67
C LYS A 8 8.87 -14.30 25.28
N GLY A 9 8.32 -13.80 24.19
CA GLY A 9 8.33 -12.38 23.85
C GLY A 9 7.02 -12.02 23.14
N GLY A 10 5.90 -12.05 23.88
CA GLY A 10 4.58 -11.53 23.51
C GLY A 10 4.24 -11.48 22.02
N GLU A 11 4.01 -12.63 21.38
CA GLU A 11 3.31 -12.63 20.10
C GLU A 11 1.82 -12.42 20.39
N SER A 12 1.29 -11.24 20.04
CA SER A 12 -0.16 -11.12 19.92
C SER A 12 -0.60 -12.13 18.87
N THR A 13 -1.46 -13.07 19.26
CA THR A 13 -2.16 -13.92 18.31
C THR A 13 -2.89 -12.99 17.36
N GLY A 14 -2.34 -12.79 16.16
CA GLY A 14 -2.92 -11.91 15.16
C GLY A 14 -4.37 -12.26 14.92
N TRP A 15 -5.17 -11.29 14.48
CA TRP A 15 -6.59 -11.52 14.20
C TRP A 15 -6.74 -12.66 13.19
N SER A 16 -7.78 -13.47 13.34
CA SER A 16 -8.02 -14.55 12.37
C SER A 16 -8.17 -13.94 10.97
N PRO A 17 -7.53 -14.53 9.93
CA PRO A 17 -7.56 -13.94 8.58
C PRO A 17 -8.98 -13.75 8.04
N TYR A 18 -9.89 -14.66 8.40
CA TYR A 18 -11.30 -14.57 8.03
C TYR A 18 -12.00 -13.39 8.70
N LEU A 19 -11.74 -13.12 9.97
CA LEU A 19 -12.32 -11.98 10.69
C LEU A 19 -11.78 -10.66 10.15
N ALA A 20 -10.46 -10.55 9.97
CA ALA A 20 -9.83 -9.38 9.37
C ALA A 20 -10.36 -9.13 7.96
N GLY A 21 -10.49 -10.17 7.13
CA GLY A 21 -11.05 -10.08 5.79
C GLY A 21 -12.52 -9.63 5.80
N ALA A 22 -13.36 -10.18 6.68
CA ALA A 22 -14.75 -9.78 6.81
C ALA A 22 -14.91 -8.31 7.19
N LEU A 23 -14.07 -7.81 8.11
CA LEU A 23 -14.10 -6.41 8.53
C LEU A 23 -13.60 -5.45 7.45
N VAL A 24 -12.57 -5.84 6.69
CA VAL A 24 -12.12 -5.06 5.53
C VAL A 24 -13.21 -5.02 4.45
N GLY A 25 -13.91 -6.14 4.21
CA GLY A 25 -15.05 -6.19 3.30
C GLY A 25 -16.20 -5.29 3.75
N LEU A 26 -16.55 -5.34 5.04
CA LEU A 26 -17.57 -4.46 5.62
C LEU A 26 -17.17 -2.99 5.52
N LEU A 27 -15.92 -2.66 5.82
CA LEU A 27 -15.36 -1.31 5.67
C LEU A 27 -15.45 -0.83 4.21
N ALA A 28 -15.15 -1.70 3.24
CA ALA A 28 -15.25 -1.38 1.83
C ALA A 28 -16.70 -1.05 1.42
N ILE A 29 -17.67 -1.85 1.87
CA ILE A 29 -19.10 -1.62 1.62
C ILE A 29 -19.54 -0.30 2.25
N ILE A 30 -19.21 -0.07 3.52
CA ILE A 30 -19.55 1.17 4.24
C ILE A 30 -18.91 2.37 3.56
N SER A 31 -17.64 2.28 3.15
CA SER A 31 -16.93 3.37 2.45
C SER A 31 -17.61 3.71 1.13
N VAL A 32 -17.97 2.72 0.32
CA VAL A 32 -18.67 2.94 -0.95
C VAL A 32 -20.07 3.49 -0.71
N TYR A 33 -20.80 2.96 0.27
CA TYR A 33 -22.13 3.43 0.62
C TYR A 33 -22.11 4.89 1.08
N LEU A 34 -21.26 5.24 2.05
CA LEU A 34 -21.13 6.60 2.56
C LEU A 34 -20.68 7.59 1.48
N THR A 35 -19.72 7.21 0.64
CA THR A 35 -19.27 8.09 -0.47
C THR A 35 -20.34 8.26 -1.54
N THR A 36 -21.11 7.20 -1.83
CA THR A 36 -22.23 7.28 -2.78
C THR A 36 -23.36 8.16 -2.23
N THR A 37 -23.73 8.01 -0.96
CA THR A 37 -24.81 8.79 -0.33
C THR A 37 -24.42 10.24 -0.05
N LEU A 38 -23.19 10.50 0.40
CA LEU A 38 -22.75 11.84 0.82
C LEU A 38 -22.12 12.65 -0.32
N MET A 39 -21.43 12.02 -1.27
CA MET A 39 -20.72 12.71 -2.36
C MET A 39 -21.32 12.47 -3.74
N GLY A 40 -22.34 11.62 -3.85
CA GLY A 40 -22.96 11.26 -5.14
C GLY A 40 -22.01 10.51 -6.09
N LYS A 41 -20.86 10.03 -5.59
CA LYS A 41 -19.85 9.31 -6.36
C LYS A 41 -19.28 8.16 -5.53
N SER A 42 -19.22 6.98 -6.15
CA SER A 42 -18.64 5.79 -5.54
C SER A 42 -17.12 5.90 -5.56
N ASN A 43 -16.54 6.36 -4.44
CA ASN A 43 -15.10 6.38 -4.26
C ASN A 43 -14.65 5.06 -3.63
N TYR A 44 -13.91 4.29 -4.42
CA TYR A 44 -13.42 2.97 -4.04
C TYR A 44 -12.11 3.03 -3.27
N LEU A 45 -11.75 1.93 -2.60
CA LEU A 45 -10.50 1.80 -1.85
C LEU A 45 -9.32 1.70 -2.82
N GLY A 46 -8.50 2.74 -2.86
CA GLY A 46 -7.24 2.81 -3.61
C GLY A 46 -6.33 3.84 -2.98
N ALA A 47 -5.02 3.76 -3.25
CA ALA A 47 -4.05 4.70 -2.68
C ALA A 47 -3.21 5.44 -3.74
N SER A 48 -2.97 4.83 -4.90
CA SER A 48 -2.02 5.35 -5.91
C SER A 48 -2.39 6.73 -6.46
N THR A 49 -3.67 7.00 -6.73
CA THR A 49 -4.18 8.28 -7.27
C THR A 49 -3.96 9.45 -6.31
N THR A 50 -4.02 9.22 -5.01
CA THR A 50 -3.73 10.26 -4.00
C THR A 50 -2.28 10.74 -4.07
N PHE A 51 -1.30 9.84 -4.29
CA PHE A 51 0.10 10.24 -4.39
C PHE A 51 0.36 11.15 -5.59
N VAL A 52 -0.27 10.88 -6.73
CA VAL A 52 -0.16 11.74 -7.93
C VAL A 52 -0.90 13.06 -7.74
N ARG A 53 -2.07 13.06 -7.11
CA ARG A 53 -2.79 14.30 -6.76
C ARG A 53 -2.02 15.15 -5.76
N ALA A 54 -1.36 14.53 -4.77
CA ALA A 54 -0.53 15.24 -3.80
C ALA A 54 0.68 15.88 -4.48
N ALA A 55 1.37 15.14 -5.35
CA ALA A 55 2.43 15.69 -6.18
C ALA A 55 1.91 16.84 -7.06
N GLY A 56 0.74 16.67 -7.70
CA GLY A 56 0.10 17.71 -8.50
C GLY A 56 -0.22 19.00 -7.72
N LEU A 57 -0.68 18.88 -6.46
CA LEU A 57 -0.94 20.03 -5.58
C LEU A 57 0.36 20.77 -5.20
N LEU A 58 1.43 20.01 -4.94
CA LEU A 58 2.75 20.58 -4.67
C LEU A 58 3.32 21.29 -5.89
N PHE A 59 3.23 20.66 -7.07
CA PHE A 59 3.68 21.28 -8.33
C PHE A 59 2.82 22.48 -8.73
N GLN A 60 1.52 22.49 -8.44
CA GLN A 60 0.65 23.64 -8.69
C GLN A 60 1.08 24.89 -7.90
N SER A 61 1.72 24.69 -6.75
CA SER A 61 2.25 25.77 -5.91
C SER A 61 3.56 26.37 -6.45
N VAL A 62 4.27 25.63 -7.32
CA VAL A 62 5.57 26.02 -7.90
C VAL A 62 5.41 26.50 -9.35
N ASP A 63 4.60 25.80 -10.15
CA ASP A 63 4.32 26.14 -11.54
C ASP A 63 2.86 25.79 -11.92
N PRO A 64 1.91 26.73 -11.72
CA PRO A 64 0.50 26.49 -11.99
C PRO A 64 0.19 26.37 -13.50
N ALA A 65 1.04 26.91 -14.40
CA ALA A 65 0.83 26.84 -15.84
C ALA A 65 1.09 25.42 -16.37
N HIS A 66 2.17 24.78 -15.90
CA HIS A 66 2.53 23.42 -16.32
C HIS A 66 1.53 22.36 -15.82
N VAL A 67 0.91 22.57 -14.66
CA VAL A 67 -0.12 21.66 -14.11
C VAL A 67 -1.48 21.85 -14.81
N ALA A 68 -1.79 23.06 -15.27
CA ALA A 68 -3.04 23.35 -15.98
C ALA A 68 -3.03 22.88 -17.44
N GLU A 69 -1.87 22.92 -18.11
CA GLU A 69 -1.75 22.49 -19.52
C GLU A 69 -1.50 20.98 -19.68
N ASN A 70 -1.00 20.30 -18.65
CA ASN A 70 -0.71 18.88 -18.74
C ASN A 70 -1.97 18.02 -18.62
N ALA A 71 -2.35 17.39 -19.74
CA ALA A 71 -3.50 16.49 -19.85
C ALA A 71 -3.54 15.39 -18.79
N TYR A 72 -2.39 14.99 -18.25
CA TYR A 72 -2.29 14.00 -17.16
C TYR A 72 -2.87 14.52 -15.84
N TYR A 73 -2.53 15.75 -15.42
CA TYR A 73 -3.04 16.36 -14.18
C TYR A 73 -4.49 16.80 -14.30
N VAL A 74 -4.91 17.19 -15.51
CA VAL A 74 -6.32 17.48 -15.82
C VAL A 74 -7.18 16.21 -15.75
N LYS A 75 -6.68 15.07 -16.27
CA LYS A 75 -7.35 13.76 -16.17
C LYS A 75 -7.45 13.27 -14.72
N GLU A 76 -6.37 13.41 -13.95
CA GLU A 76 -6.29 12.95 -12.55
C GLU A 76 -7.05 13.85 -11.57
N LYS A 77 -7.46 15.05 -12.00
CA LYS A 77 -8.20 16.06 -11.22
C LYS A 77 -7.53 16.31 -9.86
N VAL A 78 -6.53 17.18 -9.87
CA VAL A 78 -5.78 17.61 -8.68
C VAL A 78 -6.72 18.28 -7.66
N LYS A 79 -7.32 17.48 -6.80
CA LYS A 79 -8.16 17.90 -5.67
C LYS A 79 -7.87 17.01 -4.47
N VAL A 80 -7.94 17.62 -3.29
CA VAL A 80 -8.04 16.87 -2.04
C VAL A 80 -9.41 16.20 -2.03
N ASP A 81 -9.39 14.89 -2.21
CA ASP A 81 -10.59 14.06 -2.31
C ASP A 81 -10.71 13.17 -1.07
N TRP A 82 -11.80 12.43 -0.95
CA TRP A 82 -12.04 11.46 0.12
C TRP A 82 -10.86 10.49 0.32
N GLN A 83 -10.16 10.17 -0.76
CA GLN A 83 -8.99 9.30 -0.75
C GLN A 83 -7.81 9.83 0.09
N PHE A 84 -7.66 11.14 0.23
CA PHE A 84 -6.67 11.73 1.15
C PHE A 84 -7.04 11.45 2.60
N MET A 85 -8.31 11.63 2.96
CA MET A 85 -8.81 11.33 4.30
C MET A 85 -8.63 9.84 4.63
N MET A 86 -8.83 8.95 3.65
CA MET A 86 -8.57 7.52 3.79
C MET A 86 -7.09 7.22 4.09
N ILE A 87 -6.15 7.80 3.34
CA ILE A 87 -4.71 7.55 3.57
C ILE A 87 -4.28 8.08 4.94
N ILE A 88 -4.76 9.25 5.34
CA ILE A 88 -4.52 9.81 6.67
C ILE A 88 -5.11 8.86 7.74
N GLY A 89 -6.32 8.37 7.53
CA GLY A 89 -6.96 7.38 8.41
C GLY A 89 -6.18 6.07 8.50
N ILE A 90 -5.64 5.54 7.40
CA ILE A 90 -4.79 4.34 7.39
C ILE A 90 -3.51 4.60 8.20
N PHE A 91 -2.87 5.75 8.03
CA PHE A 91 -1.66 6.11 8.78
C PHE A 91 -1.92 6.15 10.29
N PHE A 92 -2.92 6.91 10.74
CA PHE A 92 -3.24 6.99 12.16
C PHE A 92 -3.81 5.69 12.72
N GLY A 93 -4.62 4.97 11.94
CA GLY A 93 -5.15 3.66 12.33
C GLY A 93 -4.03 2.64 12.56
N ALA A 94 -3.10 2.52 11.62
CA ALA A 94 -1.95 1.64 11.76
C ALA A 94 -1.05 2.05 12.93
N LEU A 95 -0.85 3.35 13.15
CA LEU A 95 -0.06 3.87 14.27
C LEU A 95 -0.71 3.52 15.62
N ILE A 96 -2.01 3.80 15.79
CA ILE A 96 -2.75 3.49 17.02
C ILE A 96 -2.73 1.98 17.28
N SER A 97 -3.02 1.16 16.26
CA SER A 97 -2.96 -0.30 16.39
C SER A 97 -1.58 -0.79 16.80
N SER A 98 -0.50 -0.26 16.19
CA SER A 98 0.87 -0.66 16.53
C SER A 98 1.29 -0.23 17.94
N LEU A 99 0.80 0.91 18.42
CA LEU A 99 1.01 1.38 19.80
C LEU A 99 0.24 0.53 20.80
N MET A 100 -1.01 0.16 20.51
CA MET A 100 -1.84 -0.70 21.36
C MET A 100 -1.27 -2.11 21.48
N ASP A 101 -0.82 -2.69 20.38
CA ASP A 101 -0.18 -4.01 20.34
C ASP A 101 1.27 -3.98 20.87
N LYS A 102 1.81 -2.78 21.18
CA LYS A 102 3.22 -2.55 21.58
C LYS A 102 4.23 -3.14 20.57
N SER A 103 3.82 -3.27 19.32
CA SER A 103 4.61 -3.85 18.23
C SER A 103 5.42 -2.80 17.47
N PHE A 104 5.26 -1.52 17.82
CA PHE A 104 5.97 -0.42 17.18
C PHE A 104 7.49 -0.55 17.36
N LYS A 105 8.20 -0.74 16.24
CA LYS A 105 9.66 -0.84 16.19
C LYS A 105 10.19 0.09 15.11
N LEU A 106 11.07 1.02 15.49
CA LEU A 106 11.82 1.83 14.55
C LEU A 106 12.99 1.02 14.03
N GLU A 107 12.81 0.41 12.86
CA GLU A 107 13.79 -0.46 12.24
C GLU A 107 14.27 0.13 10.90
N ALA A 108 15.51 0.64 10.88
CA ALA A 108 16.09 1.25 9.69
C ALA A 108 16.51 0.22 8.63
N VAL A 109 16.86 -1.00 9.06
CA VAL A 109 17.24 -2.12 8.20
C VAL A 109 16.56 -3.37 8.72
N PRO A 110 15.61 -3.98 7.99
CA PRO A 110 14.97 -5.21 8.43
C PRO A 110 15.97 -6.37 8.53
N PRO A 111 15.73 -7.37 9.39
CA PRO A 111 16.73 -8.42 9.67
C PRO A 111 16.95 -9.31 8.43
N THR A 112 15.92 -9.45 7.59
CA THR A 112 15.99 -10.14 6.29
C THR A 112 16.89 -9.44 5.29
N TRP A 113 16.93 -8.10 5.31
CA TRP A 113 17.85 -7.32 4.48
C TRP A 113 19.26 -7.40 5.01
N GLU A 114 19.43 -7.26 6.33
CA GLU A 114 20.73 -7.32 6.98
C GLU A 114 21.46 -8.64 6.71
N LYS A 115 20.76 -9.77 6.85
CA LYS A 115 21.30 -11.11 6.56
C LYS A 115 21.80 -11.27 5.12
N ARG A 116 21.20 -10.55 4.16
CA ARG A 116 21.47 -10.75 2.73
C ARG A 116 22.41 -9.70 2.13
N PHE A 117 22.22 -8.44 2.50
CA PHE A 117 22.87 -7.27 1.89
C PHE A 117 23.69 -6.45 2.89
N GLY A 118 23.70 -6.85 4.17
CA GLY A 118 24.40 -6.19 5.27
C GLY A 118 23.60 -5.06 5.94
N SER A 119 24.15 -4.50 7.01
CA SER A 119 23.53 -3.48 7.87
C SER A 119 23.57 -2.05 7.30
N SER A 120 23.92 -1.87 6.02
CA SER A 120 24.06 -0.54 5.42
C SER A 120 22.70 0.10 5.12
N ILE A 121 22.38 1.14 5.90
CA ILE A 121 21.17 1.97 5.73
C ILE A 121 21.14 2.63 4.35
N ALA A 122 22.28 3.15 3.87
CA ALA A 122 22.35 3.83 2.57
C ALA A 122 22.02 2.88 1.42
N LYS A 123 22.56 1.65 1.43
CA LYS A 123 22.23 0.63 0.43
C LYS A 123 20.74 0.30 0.47
N ARG A 124 20.16 0.11 1.66
CA ARG A 124 18.72 -0.15 1.81
C ARG A 124 17.88 1.00 1.26
N ALA A 125 18.23 2.25 1.58
CA ALA A 125 17.50 3.43 1.12
C ALA A 125 17.52 3.55 -0.41
N ILE A 126 18.68 3.38 -1.05
CA ILE A 126 18.82 3.43 -2.51
C ILE A 126 17.98 2.33 -3.16
N PHE A 127 18.07 1.08 -2.68
CA PHE A 127 17.28 -0.02 -3.22
C PHE A 127 15.78 0.17 -3.03
N SER A 128 15.35 0.63 -1.85
CA SER A 128 13.94 0.92 -1.58
C SER A 128 13.41 2.05 -2.46
N PHE A 129 14.22 3.08 -2.69
CA PHE A 129 13.87 4.20 -3.57
C PHE A 129 13.73 3.76 -5.02
N LEU A 130 14.73 3.05 -5.56
CA LEU A 130 14.69 2.50 -6.92
C LEU A 130 13.53 1.51 -7.09
N GLY A 131 13.31 0.64 -6.11
CA GLY A 131 12.16 -0.28 -6.09
C GLY A 131 10.83 0.47 -6.08
N GLY A 132 10.74 1.57 -5.33
CA GLY A 132 9.57 2.46 -5.30
C GLY A 132 9.29 3.10 -6.66
N ILE A 133 10.32 3.56 -7.38
CA ILE A 133 10.17 4.10 -8.75
C ILE A 133 9.59 3.02 -9.68
N VAL A 134 10.17 1.83 -9.70
CA VAL A 134 9.71 0.72 -10.54
C VAL A 134 8.27 0.33 -10.18
N ALA A 135 7.94 0.24 -8.88
CA ALA A 135 6.60 -0.06 -8.41
C ALA A 135 5.58 1.01 -8.81
N MET A 136 5.95 2.29 -8.74
CA MET A 136 5.08 3.40 -9.16
C MET A 136 4.83 3.40 -10.66
N ILE A 137 5.87 3.18 -11.47
CA ILE A 137 5.73 3.05 -12.93
C ILE A 137 4.79 1.88 -13.26
N GLY A 138 5.00 0.71 -12.64
CA GLY A 138 4.16 -0.46 -12.84
C GLY A 138 2.70 -0.23 -12.43
N ALA A 139 2.47 0.37 -11.26
CA ALA A 139 1.11 0.71 -10.80
C ALA A 139 0.40 1.69 -11.74
N ARG A 140 1.15 2.54 -12.45
CA ARG A 140 0.58 3.48 -13.42
C ARG A 140 0.33 2.86 -14.78
N MET A 141 1.19 1.96 -15.23
CA MET A 141 0.93 1.15 -16.42
C MET A 141 -0.29 0.24 -16.24
N ALA A 142 -0.53 -0.24 -15.02
CA ALA A 142 -1.72 -1.01 -14.68
C ALA A 142 -2.98 -0.16 -14.43
N ASP A 143 -2.88 1.17 -14.45
CA ASP A 143 -3.93 2.13 -14.08
C ASP A 143 -4.50 1.90 -12.65
N GLY A 144 -3.69 1.36 -11.75
CA GLY A 144 -4.11 1.01 -10.40
C GLY A 144 -3.01 0.38 -9.53
N CYS A 145 -3.15 0.54 -8.21
CA CYS A 145 -2.31 -0.14 -7.24
C CYS A 145 -2.87 -1.54 -6.89
N PRO A 146 -2.06 -2.41 -6.25
CA PRO A 146 -2.52 -3.72 -5.78
C PRO A 146 -3.75 -3.64 -4.87
N SER A 147 -3.87 -2.63 -4.02
CA SER A 147 -5.08 -2.43 -3.20
C SER A 147 -6.30 -2.00 -4.01
N GLY A 148 -6.11 -1.27 -5.12
CA GLY A 148 -7.19 -0.84 -6.02
C GLY A 148 -7.74 -2.00 -6.84
N HIS A 149 -6.87 -2.75 -7.51
CA HIS A 149 -7.28 -3.97 -8.21
C HIS A 149 -7.74 -5.05 -7.23
N GLY A 150 -7.05 -5.20 -6.10
CA GLY A 150 -7.27 -6.23 -5.08
C GLY A 150 -8.54 -6.09 -4.28
N LEU A 151 -8.76 -4.93 -3.65
CA LEU A 151 -9.95 -4.73 -2.81
C LEU A 151 -11.13 -4.30 -3.69
N SER A 152 -10.95 -3.23 -4.45
CA SER A 152 -12.08 -2.61 -5.15
C SER A 152 -12.43 -3.31 -6.46
N GLY A 153 -11.43 -3.70 -7.24
CA GLY A 153 -11.63 -4.33 -8.54
C GLY A 153 -12.11 -5.78 -8.48
N MET A 154 -11.65 -6.55 -7.48
CA MET A 154 -12.13 -7.92 -7.26
C MET A 154 -13.57 -7.95 -6.74
N MET A 155 -13.96 -7.01 -5.87
CA MET A 155 -15.36 -6.87 -5.44
C MET A 155 -16.30 -6.60 -6.61
N GLN A 156 -15.80 -5.92 -7.65
CA GLN A 156 -16.54 -5.64 -8.89
C GLN A 156 -16.44 -6.78 -9.92
N LEU A 157 -15.72 -7.86 -9.61
CA LEU A 157 -15.44 -8.97 -10.54
C LEU A 157 -14.81 -8.49 -11.87
N SER A 158 -14.02 -7.42 -11.83
CA SER A 158 -13.39 -6.88 -13.03
C SER A 158 -12.31 -7.84 -13.56
N MET A 159 -12.41 -8.21 -14.84
CA MET A 159 -11.42 -9.07 -15.51
C MET A 159 -10.01 -8.47 -15.46
N SER A 160 -9.89 -7.14 -15.61
CA SER A 160 -8.59 -6.47 -15.56
C SER A 160 -7.91 -6.62 -14.20
N SER A 161 -8.68 -6.72 -13.11
CA SER A 161 -8.16 -6.86 -11.76
C SER A 161 -7.64 -8.26 -11.46
N PHE A 162 -8.31 -9.31 -11.96
CA PHE A 162 -7.79 -10.67 -11.84
C PHE A 162 -6.42 -10.80 -12.52
N ILE A 163 -6.31 -10.27 -13.74
CA ILE A 163 -5.06 -10.29 -14.51
C ILE A 163 -3.99 -9.47 -13.79
N ALA A 164 -4.30 -8.23 -13.39
CA ALA A 164 -3.34 -7.36 -12.71
C ALA A 164 -2.81 -7.99 -11.42
N LEU A 165 -3.67 -8.59 -10.59
CA LEU A 165 -3.26 -9.24 -9.35
C LEU A 165 -2.41 -10.49 -9.59
N ALA A 166 -2.76 -11.30 -10.59
CA ALA A 166 -1.96 -12.47 -10.97
C ALA A 166 -0.52 -12.05 -11.31
N PHE A 167 -0.33 -10.96 -12.06
CA PHE A 167 1.00 -10.43 -12.35
C PHE A 167 1.67 -9.78 -11.14
N PHE A 168 0.96 -8.96 -10.34
CA PHE A 168 1.54 -8.34 -9.16
C PHE A 168 2.09 -9.36 -8.16
N PHE A 169 1.30 -10.39 -7.84
CA PHE A 169 1.71 -11.43 -6.90
C PHE A 169 2.66 -12.44 -7.55
N GLY A 170 2.42 -12.84 -8.81
CA GLY A 170 3.25 -13.81 -9.51
C GLY A 170 4.67 -13.29 -9.75
N VAL A 171 4.80 -12.10 -10.36
CA VAL A 171 6.11 -11.48 -10.59
C VAL A 171 6.74 -11.06 -9.26
N GLY A 172 5.95 -10.54 -8.31
CA GLY A 172 6.43 -10.18 -6.98
C GLY A 172 7.05 -11.37 -6.25
N ALA A 173 6.38 -12.53 -6.27
CA ALA A 173 6.90 -13.77 -5.67
C ALA A 173 8.16 -14.26 -6.38
N LEU A 174 8.21 -14.19 -7.72
CA LEU A 174 9.38 -14.57 -8.51
C LEU A 174 10.59 -13.69 -8.18
N VAL A 175 10.42 -12.37 -8.17
CA VAL A 175 11.49 -11.41 -7.85
C VAL A 175 11.94 -11.57 -6.40
N ALA A 176 11.00 -11.74 -5.46
CA ALA A 176 11.33 -12.01 -4.06
C ALA A 176 12.13 -13.31 -3.93
N ASN A 177 11.73 -14.36 -4.64
CA ASN A 177 12.48 -15.62 -4.67
C ASN A 177 13.89 -15.38 -5.20
N MET A 178 14.07 -14.80 -6.39
CA MET A 178 15.41 -14.52 -6.94
C MET A 178 16.30 -13.70 -6.01
N MET A 179 15.74 -12.67 -5.37
CA MET A 179 16.51 -11.75 -4.52
C MET A 179 16.93 -12.39 -3.19
N TYR A 180 16.06 -13.19 -2.58
CA TYR A 180 16.27 -13.79 -1.26
C TYR A 180 16.61 -15.28 -1.27
N ARG A 181 16.69 -15.96 -2.43
CA ARG A 181 16.92 -17.42 -2.55
C ARG A 181 18.16 -17.94 -1.82
N LYS A 182 19.18 -17.11 -1.67
CA LYS A 182 20.48 -17.46 -1.06
C LYS A 182 20.66 -16.84 0.34
N GLY A 183 19.63 -16.24 0.93
CA GLY A 183 19.67 -15.61 2.26
C GLY A 183 18.83 -16.31 3.33
N GLN A 184 18.26 -17.48 2.99
CA GLN A 184 17.62 -18.40 3.92
C GLN A 184 18.62 -19.45 4.39
#